data_AF-A0A2U1M7Q6-F1
#
_entry.id   AF-A0A2U1M7Q6-F1
#
_cell.length_a   1.000
_cell.length_b   1.000
_cell.length_c   1.000
_cell.angle_alpha   90.00
_cell.angle_beta   90.00
_cell.angle_gamma   90.00
#
_symmetry.space_group_name_H-M   'P 1'
#
loop_
_entity.id
_entity.type
_entity.pdbx_description
1 polymer ?
#
loop_
_entity_poly.entity_id
_entity_poly.type
_entity_poly.pdbx_seq_one_letter_code
_entity_poly.pdbx_strand_id
1 'polypeptide(L)'
;MNLCLIDPKVVLELFSMYQELQEKQAQNINKRQEEIENKIELADALALKLLQRYNYSLSAMKTTSSHLSGVDELQVELGELKGRLTEVMSNLDGLCKRIVSGGPEPLRSSVKPFAAAAADLKPSAGISSTLNGAPLQPKPEP
;
A
#
# COMPACT_ATOMS: atom_id res chain seq x y z
N MET A 1 11.60 54.28 -74.08
CA MET A 1 11.51 53.38 -72.92
C MET A 1 12.68 52.41 -73.02
N ASN A 2 13.74 52.62 -72.23
CA ASN A 2 14.87 51.69 -72.20
C ASN A 2 14.45 50.48 -71.37
N LEU A 3 14.19 49.35 -72.04
CA LEU A 3 13.99 48.08 -71.36
C LEU A 3 15.38 47.67 -70.84
N CYS A 4 15.60 47.83 -69.54
CA CYS A 4 16.82 47.39 -68.89
C CYS A 4 16.89 45.86 -69.02
N LEU A 5 17.67 45.37 -69.99
CA LEU A 5 17.83 43.96 -70.25
C LEU A 5 18.73 43.39 -69.13
N ILE A 6 18.11 42.77 -68.12
CA ILE A 6 18.83 42.08 -67.06
C ILE A 6 19.54 40.87 -67.70
N ASP A 7 20.84 40.71 -67.42
CA ASP A 7 21.62 39.57 -67.90
C ASP A 7 21.06 38.25 -67.32
N PRO A 8 20.61 37.30 -68.15
CA PRO A 8 20.10 36.00 -67.71
C PRO A 8 21.06 35.21 -66.82
N LYS A 9 22.39 35.41 -66.97
CA LYS A 9 23.39 34.73 -66.13
C LYS A 9 23.32 35.17 -64.68
N VAL A 10 23.14 36.47 -64.46
CA VAL A 10 23.00 37.05 -63.11
C VAL A 10 21.73 36.54 -62.44
N VAL A 11 20.64 36.38 -63.20
CA VAL A 11 19.39 35.80 -62.69
C VAL A 11 19.60 34.35 -62.27
N LEU A 12 20.28 33.54 -63.10
CA LEU A 12 20.55 32.15 -62.79
C LEU A 12 21.41 32.00 -61.52
N GLU A 13 22.47 32.80 -61.40
CA GLU A 13 23.35 32.81 -60.22
C GLU A 13 22.58 33.20 -58.95
N LEU A 14 21.69 34.20 -59.04
CA LEU A 14 20.83 34.60 -57.93
C LEU A 14 19.88 33.48 -57.51
N PHE A 15 19.29 32.76 -58.47
CA PHE A 15 18.46 31.59 -58.19
C PHE A 15 19.25 30.47 -57.52
N SER A 16 20.47 30.19 -57.99
CA SER A 16 21.34 29.19 -57.37
C SER A 16 21.71 29.57 -55.93
N MET A 17 22.09 30.82 -55.69
CA MET A 17 22.37 31.32 -54.33
C MET A 17 21.13 31.23 -53.43
N TYR A 18 19.97 31.59 -53.95
CA TYR A 18 18.71 31.49 -53.21
C TYR A 18 18.36 30.04 -52.89
N GLN A 19 18.54 29.12 -53.84
CA GLN A 19 18.30 27.70 -53.64
C GLN A 19 19.21 27.10 -52.57
N GLU A 20 20.51 27.42 -52.61
CA GLU A 20 21.47 26.99 -51.58
C GLU A 20 21.09 27.56 -50.20
N LEU A 21 20.67 28.83 -50.14
CA LEU A 21 20.19 29.45 -48.91
C LEU A 21 18.94 28.73 -48.36
N GLN A 22 17.98 28.41 -49.21
CA GLN A 22 16.76 27.67 -48.84
C GLN A 22 17.11 26.26 -48.33
N GLU A 23 18.01 25.57 -49.00
CA GLU A 23 18.42 24.22 -48.59
C GLU A 23 19.14 24.23 -47.23
N LYS A 24 20.04 25.20 -47.02
CA LYS A 24 20.70 25.41 -45.72
C LYS A 24 19.69 25.74 -44.62
N GLN A 25 18.68 26.55 -44.92
CA GLN A 25 17.61 26.87 -43.98
C GLN A 25 16.77 25.64 -43.63
N ALA A 26 16.40 24.83 -44.62
CA ALA A 26 15.68 23.57 -44.41
C ALA A 26 16.48 22.58 -43.55
N GLN A 27 17.78 22.42 -43.82
CA GLN A 27 18.66 21.58 -43.00
C GLN A 27 18.75 22.05 -41.55
N ASN A 28 18.84 23.36 -41.32
CA ASN A 28 18.88 23.92 -39.97
C ASN A 28 17.57 23.67 -39.21
N ILE A 29 16.43 23.87 -39.88
CA ILE A 29 15.11 23.59 -39.31
C ILE A 29 14.99 22.11 -38.95
N ASN A 30 15.35 21.20 -39.87
CA ASN A 30 15.27 19.77 -39.62
C ASN A 30 16.13 19.34 -38.43
N LYS A 31 17.38 19.81 -38.36
CA LYS A 31 18.25 19.51 -37.23
C LYS A 31 17.66 19.98 -35.90
N ARG A 32 17.11 21.20 -35.87
CA ARG A 32 16.48 21.74 -34.67
C ARG A 32 15.21 20.98 -34.30
N GLN A 33 14.44 20.54 -35.28
CA GLN A 33 13.24 19.74 -35.08
C GLN A 33 13.58 18.39 -34.44
N GLU A 34 14.61 17.71 -34.96
CA GLU A 34 15.13 16.45 -34.40
C GLU A 34 15.62 16.61 -32.96
N GLU A 35 16.36 17.69 -32.65
CA GLU A 35 16.78 17.99 -31.28
C GLU A 35 15.61 18.24 -30.32
N ILE A 36 14.52 18.83 -30.81
CA ILE A 36 13.30 19.07 -30.02
C ILE A 36 12.56 17.75 -29.79
N GLU A 37 12.39 16.93 -30.82
CA GLU A 37 11.72 15.64 -30.73
C GLU A 37 12.43 14.71 -29.73
N ASN A 38 13.75 14.60 -29.82
CA ASN A 38 14.57 13.85 -28.87
C ASN A 38 14.38 14.32 -27.40
N LYS A 39 14.23 15.64 -27.19
CA LYS A 39 13.99 16.20 -25.84
C LYS A 39 12.58 15.90 -25.34
N ILE A 40 11.58 15.91 -26.23
CA ILE A 40 10.19 15.57 -25.89
C ILE A 40 10.12 14.10 -25.50
N GLU A 41 10.67 13.19 -26.31
CA GLU A 41 10.70 11.76 -26.01
C GLU A 41 11.38 11.45 -24.67
N LEU A 42 12.51 12.12 -24.39
CA LEU A 42 13.20 11.99 -23.11
C LEU A 42 12.34 12.51 -21.96
N ALA A 43 11.68 13.66 -22.12
CA ALA A 43 10.82 14.25 -21.10
C ALA A 43 9.63 13.33 -20.79
N ASP A 44 8.99 12.77 -21.81
CA ASP A 44 7.86 11.83 -21.66
C ASP A 44 8.30 10.54 -20.97
N ALA A 45 9.43 9.97 -21.36
CA ALA A 45 9.99 8.78 -20.71
C ALA A 45 10.31 9.02 -19.23
N LEU A 46 10.83 10.21 -18.90
CA LEU A 46 11.10 10.61 -17.52
C LEU A 46 9.82 10.84 -16.73
N ALA A 47 8.81 11.50 -17.31
CA ALA A 47 7.53 11.75 -16.68
C ALA A 47 6.82 10.44 -16.31
N LEU A 48 6.80 9.47 -17.24
CA LEU A 48 6.24 8.14 -16.99
C LEU A 48 6.98 7.41 -15.85
N LYS A 49 8.32 7.44 -15.85
CA LYS A 49 9.13 6.84 -14.77
C LYS A 49 8.88 7.50 -13.43
N LEU A 50 8.75 8.83 -13.38
CA LEU A 50 8.42 9.55 -12.16
C LEU A 50 7.04 9.15 -11.62
N LEU A 51 6.03 9.13 -12.50
CA LEU A 51 4.68 8.75 -12.13
C LEU A 51 4.62 7.31 -11.59
N GLN A 52 5.32 6.37 -12.23
CA GLN A 52 5.41 4.99 -11.78
C GLN A 52 6.03 4.89 -10.37
N ARG A 53 7.16 5.57 -10.13
CA ARG A 53 7.80 5.58 -8.80
C ARG A 53 6.92 6.23 -7.74
N TYR A 54 6.25 7.32 -8.08
CA TYR A 54 5.34 8.00 -7.18
C TYR A 54 4.19 7.08 -6.76
N ASN A 55 3.53 6.41 -7.71
CA ASN A 55 2.42 5.50 -7.42
C ASN A 55 2.86 4.29 -6.58
N TYR A 56 4.05 3.75 -6.84
CA TYR A 56 4.62 2.70 -6.01
C TYR A 56 4.85 3.18 -4.57
N SER A 57 5.51 4.33 -4.40
CA SER A 57 5.78 4.93 -3.09
C SER A 57 4.48 5.22 -2.32
N LEU A 58 3.48 5.77 -3.02
CA LEU A 58 2.17 6.06 -2.43
C LEU A 58 1.49 4.78 -1.94
N SER A 59 1.52 3.72 -2.73
CA SER A 59 0.95 2.43 -2.36
C SER A 59 1.68 1.82 -1.15
N ALA A 60 3.01 1.83 -1.15
CA ALA A 60 3.82 1.35 -0.04
C ALA A 60 3.57 2.13 1.27
N MET A 61 3.47 3.46 1.17
CA MET A 61 3.12 4.32 2.31
C MET A 61 1.70 4.03 2.82
N LYS A 62 0.74 3.84 1.92
CA LYS A 62 -0.64 3.51 2.31
C LYS A 62 -0.70 2.18 3.05
N THR A 63 -0.04 1.14 2.53
CA THR A 63 0.06 -0.16 3.21
C THR A 63 0.72 -0.02 4.58
N THR A 64 1.85 0.69 4.66
CA THR A 64 2.54 0.93 5.94
C THR A 64 1.65 1.68 6.93
N SER A 65 0.96 2.72 6.48
CA SER A 65 0.00 3.48 7.31
C SER A 65 -1.13 2.59 7.83
N SER A 66 -1.69 1.70 7.00
CA SER A 66 -2.74 0.77 7.42
C SER A 66 -2.24 -0.27 8.43
N HIS A 67 -0.98 -0.71 8.32
CA HIS A 67 -0.38 -1.57 9.34
C HIS A 67 -0.13 -0.83 10.65
N LEU A 68 0.35 0.40 10.58
CA LEU A 68 0.64 1.22 11.75
C LEU A 68 -0.64 1.68 12.47
N SER A 69 -1.76 1.89 11.76
CA SER A 69 -3.02 2.28 12.42
C SER A 69 -3.54 1.23 13.41
N GLY A 70 -3.15 -0.04 13.27
CA GLY A 70 -3.50 -1.09 14.24
C GLY A 70 -2.61 -1.12 15.48
N VAL A 71 -1.50 -0.36 15.51
CA VAL A 71 -0.56 -0.36 16.64
C VAL A 71 -1.20 0.25 17.89
N ASP A 72 -1.96 1.34 17.73
CA ASP A 72 -2.65 1.99 18.86
C ASP A 72 -3.69 1.06 19.49
N GLU A 73 -4.45 0.34 18.67
CA GLU A 73 -5.45 -0.65 19.13
C GLU A 73 -4.78 -1.80 19.90
N LEU A 74 -3.72 -2.39 19.33
CA LEU A 74 -2.95 -3.43 20.01
C LEU A 74 -2.31 -2.94 21.32
N GLN A 75 -1.86 -1.68 21.37
CA GLN A 75 -1.30 -1.09 22.58
C GLN A 75 -2.33 -1.00 23.71
N VAL A 76 -3.59 -0.66 23.38
CA VAL A 76 -4.70 -0.63 24.34
C VAL A 76 -5.01 -2.03 24.85
N GLU A 77 -5.20 -3.00 23.95
CA GLU A 77 -5.50 -4.40 24.32
C GLU A 77 -4.41 -5.00 25.22
N LEU A 78 -3.14 -4.74 24.90
CA LEU A 78 -2.00 -5.17 25.72
C LEU A 78 -2.04 -4.54 27.12
N GLY A 79 -2.40 -3.25 27.20
CA GLY A 79 -2.57 -2.54 28.47
C GLY A 79 -3.67 -3.14 29.34
N GLU A 80 -4.83 -3.43 28.76
CA GLU A 80 -5.93 -4.08 29.47
C GLU A 80 -5.58 -5.48 29.95
N LEU A 81 -4.95 -6.29 29.08
CA LEU A 81 -4.53 -7.64 29.42
C LEU A 81 -3.54 -7.64 30.58
N LYS A 82 -2.58 -6.70 30.56
CA LYS A 82 -1.64 -6.50 31.66
C LYS A 82 -2.35 -6.11 32.96
N GLY A 83 -3.38 -5.27 32.89
CA GLY A 83 -4.23 -4.91 34.04
C GLY A 83 -4.92 -6.13 34.65
N ARG A 84 -5.61 -6.92 33.82
CA ARG A 84 -6.28 -8.16 34.23
C ARG A 84 -5.31 -9.17 34.85
N LEU A 85 -4.13 -9.33 34.26
CA LEU A 85 -3.10 -10.22 34.81
C LEU A 85 -2.61 -9.74 36.19
N THR A 86 -2.39 -8.44 36.33
CA THR A 86 -1.97 -7.83 37.61
C THR A 86 -3.02 -8.06 38.70
N GLU A 87 -4.30 -7.92 38.35
CA GLU A 87 -5.41 -8.20 39.26
C GLU A 87 -5.44 -9.68 39.68
N VAL A 88 -5.32 -10.60 38.72
CA VAL A 88 -5.26 -12.05 39.02
C VAL A 88 -4.08 -12.38 39.93
N MET A 89 -2.90 -11.83 39.67
CA MET A 89 -1.73 -12.03 40.53
C MET A 89 -1.94 -11.48 41.95
N SER A 90 -2.52 -10.29 42.08
CA SER A 90 -2.86 -9.69 43.37
C SER A 90 -3.88 -10.52 44.15
N ASN A 91 -4.91 -11.02 43.45
CA ASN A 91 -5.92 -11.91 44.02
C ASN A 91 -5.30 -13.22 44.50
N LEU A 92 -4.38 -13.81 43.72
CA LEU A 92 -3.65 -15.01 44.10
C LEU A 92 -2.73 -14.77 45.31
N ASP A 93 -2.00 -13.64 45.35
CA ASP A 93 -1.16 -13.28 46.51
C ASP A 93 -2.01 -13.09 47.78
N GLY A 94 -3.15 -12.40 47.67
CA GLY A 94 -4.11 -12.24 48.76
C GLY A 94 -4.68 -13.59 49.22
N LEU A 95 -4.96 -14.50 48.30
CA LEU A 95 -5.40 -15.86 48.60
C LEU A 95 -4.32 -16.64 49.34
N CYS A 96 -3.07 -16.63 48.85
CA CYS A 96 -1.93 -17.26 49.49
C CYS A 96 -1.73 -16.75 50.92
N LYS A 97 -1.76 -15.42 51.12
CA LYS A 97 -1.66 -14.81 52.46
C LYS A 97 -2.76 -15.27 53.40
N ARG A 98 -4.01 -15.39 52.91
CA ARG A 98 -5.15 -15.87 53.69
C ARG A 98 -5.02 -17.34 54.08
N ILE A 99 -4.52 -18.18 53.17
CA ILE A 99 -4.26 -19.60 53.45
C ILE A 99 -3.17 -19.72 54.52
N VAL A 100 -2.10 -18.94 54.41
CA VAL A 100 -1.00 -18.93 55.39
C VAL A 100 -1.47 -18.48 56.77
N SER A 101 -2.37 -17.48 56.86
CA SER A 101 -2.80 -16.93 58.15
C SER A 101 -3.99 -17.65 58.78
N GLY A 102 -4.94 -18.16 57.99
CA GLY A 102 -6.22 -18.69 58.48
C GLY A 102 -6.51 -20.15 58.11
N GLY A 103 -5.59 -20.82 57.41
CA GLY A 103 -5.79 -22.19 56.90
C GLY A 103 -6.72 -22.25 55.66
N PRO A 104 -6.78 -23.39 54.95
CA PRO A 104 -7.63 -23.59 53.78
C PRO A 104 -9.15 -23.74 54.09
N GLU A 105 -9.52 -23.90 55.35
CA GLU A 105 -10.87 -24.22 55.82
C GLU A 105 -11.95 -23.23 55.36
N PRO A 106 -11.74 -21.89 55.36
CA PRO A 106 -12.71 -20.92 54.84
C PRO A 106 -12.95 -21.01 53.33
N LEU A 107 -12.02 -21.61 52.57
CA LEU A 107 -12.15 -21.78 51.13
C LEU A 107 -12.95 -23.05 50.80
N ARG A 108 -12.86 -24.08 51.65
CA ARG A 108 -13.59 -25.34 51.47
C ARG A 108 -15.12 -25.17 51.55
N SER A 109 -15.61 -24.19 52.31
CA SER A 109 -17.04 -23.89 52.38
C SER A 109 -17.56 -23.11 51.16
N SER A 110 -16.69 -22.43 50.42
CA SER A 110 -17.06 -21.61 49.24
C SER A 110 -17.02 -22.39 47.92
N VAL A 111 -16.37 -23.56 47.88
CA VAL A 111 -16.27 -24.38 46.68
C VAL A 111 -17.46 -25.34 46.62
N LYS A 112 -18.36 -25.16 45.64
CA LYS A 112 -19.30 -26.22 45.26
C LYS A 112 -18.52 -27.35 44.57
N PRO A 113 -18.67 -28.63 44.99
CA PRO A 113 -18.04 -29.75 44.30
C PRO A 113 -18.50 -29.81 42.85
N PHE A 114 -17.54 -29.98 41.92
CA PHE A 114 -17.82 -30.10 40.47
C PHE A 114 -18.85 -31.19 40.14
N ALA A 115 -19.00 -32.21 40.99
CA ALA A 115 -19.99 -33.27 40.84
C ALA A 115 -21.46 -32.78 40.92
N ALA A 116 -21.73 -31.66 41.58
CA ALA A 116 -23.09 -31.10 41.70
C ALA A 116 -23.51 -30.31 40.45
N ALA A 117 -22.57 -29.76 39.67
CA ALA A 117 -22.87 -28.98 38.47
C ALA A 117 -23.27 -29.85 37.26
N ALA A 118 -22.89 -31.13 37.26
CA ALA A 118 -23.27 -32.08 36.20
C ALA A 118 -24.77 -32.46 36.25
N ALA A 119 -25.44 -32.29 37.39
CA ALA A 119 -26.85 -32.63 37.54
C ALA A 119 -27.83 -31.58 36.97
N ASP A 120 -27.38 -30.34 36.74
CA ASP A 120 -28.21 -29.24 36.23
C ASP A 120 -28.16 -29.07 34.70
N LEU A 121 -27.33 -29.82 33.98
CA LEU A 121 -27.31 -29.82 32.51
C LEU A 121 -28.30 -30.86 31.97
N LYS A 122 -29.55 -30.43 31.80
CA LYS A 122 -30.55 -31.17 31.02
C LYS A 122 -30.09 -31.24 29.55
N PRO A 123 -30.12 -32.41 28.88
CA PRO A 123 -29.80 -32.49 27.46
C PRO A 123 -30.86 -31.73 26.66
N SER A 124 -30.54 -30.53 26.19
CA SER A 124 -31.37 -29.85 25.19
C SER A 124 -30.93 -30.31 23.81
N ALA A 125 -31.84 -31.00 23.15
CA ALA A 125 -31.66 -31.51 21.80
C ALA A 125 -31.57 -30.36 20.79
N GLY A 126 -30.60 -30.48 19.87
CA GLY A 126 -30.71 -29.98 18.50
C GLY A 126 -30.17 -28.57 18.23
N ILE A 127 -28.93 -28.50 17.74
CA ILE A 127 -28.59 -27.56 16.66
C ILE A 127 -27.75 -28.33 15.64
N SER A 128 -28.34 -28.56 14.46
CA SER A 128 -27.66 -29.11 13.27
C SER A 128 -26.53 -28.19 12.85
N SER A 129 -25.33 -28.75 12.75
CA SER A 129 -24.20 -28.12 12.05
C SER A 129 -24.31 -28.40 10.54
N THR A 130 -24.83 -27.44 9.77
CA THR A 130 -24.63 -27.41 8.32
C THR A 130 -23.22 -26.90 8.03
N LEU A 131 -22.28 -27.83 7.80
CA LEU A 131 -20.98 -27.53 7.21
C LEU A 131 -21.15 -27.39 5.69
N ASN A 132 -21.29 -26.16 5.20
CA ASN A 132 -21.09 -25.85 3.79
C ASN A 132 -19.74 -25.16 3.62
N GLY A 133 -18.68 -25.95 3.54
CA GLY A 133 -17.37 -25.51 3.05
C GLY A 133 -17.28 -25.75 1.55
N ALA A 134 -17.42 -24.70 0.74
CA ALA A 134 -17.01 -24.73 -0.65
C ALA A 134 -15.48 -24.52 -0.74
N PRO A 135 -14.70 -25.35 -1.46
CA PRO A 135 -13.28 -25.10 -1.66
C PRO A 135 -13.07 -23.99 -2.70
N LEU A 136 -12.43 -22.90 -2.30
CA LEU A 136 -11.90 -21.88 -3.21
C LEU A 136 -10.68 -22.47 -3.94
N GLN A 137 -10.81 -22.66 -5.26
CA GLN A 137 -9.70 -22.97 -6.16
C GLN A 137 -8.82 -21.71 -6.36
N PRO A 138 -7.47 -21.81 -6.29
CA PRO A 138 -6.59 -20.69 -6.59
C PRO A 138 -6.48 -20.49 -8.11
N LYS A 139 -6.73 -19.27 -8.57
CA LYS A 139 -6.44 -18.80 -9.93
C LYS A 139 -4.91 -18.72 -10.13
N PRO A 140 -4.35 -19.31 -11.21
CA PRO A 140 -3.01 -18.96 -11.66
C PRO A 140 -3.06 -17.90 -12.76
N GLU A 141 -2.22 -16.88 -12.63
CA GLU A 141 -1.80 -15.95 -13.71
C GLU A 141 -0.27 -16.03 -13.76
N PRO A 142 0.34 -15.83 -14.94
CA PRO A 142 0.37 -14.53 -15.59
C PRO A 142 -0.35 -14.45 -16.94
#